data_AF-A0A537WWE0-F1
#
_entry.id   AF-A0A537WWE0-F1
#
_cell.length_a   1.000
_cell.length_b   1.000
_cell.length_c   1.000
_cell.angle_alpha   90.00
_cell.angle_beta   90.00
_cell.angle_gamma   90.00
#
_symmetry.space_group_name_H-M   'P 1'
#
loop_
_entity.id
_entity.type
_entity.pdbx_description
1 polymer ?
#
loop_
_entity_poly.entity_id
_entity_poly.type
_entity_poly.pdbx_seq_one_letter_code
_entity_poly.pdbx_strand_id
1 'polypeptide(L)'
;MPALVQRRPRHGDASLHLDVPLGRGAAGVTGRRLPEGGTWIDRSRPIGFAFDGRELTGFEGDTLSSALLANGIDVVCRSPILGRPRGIVSAGVEESSGFVEISLPWFDPIVAATMVDLVDGLVVTGRPGVGVLPADRPPTKPSMHRHAHVEVLVIGSGDGWLPAVEEAAAHGDRVLVVEREPRLAASGEGVTVLTNATALGLYDDGYAVVHERGPERDTLWHVRAGR
;
A
#
# COMPACT_ATOMS: atom_id res chain seq x y z
N MET A 1 16.99 31.53 9.75
CA MET A 1 17.02 30.10 9.38
C MET A 1 18.37 29.53 9.77
N PRO A 2 18.48 28.69 10.81
CA PRO A 2 19.77 28.09 11.16
C PRO A 2 20.18 27.07 10.08
N ALA A 3 21.49 26.97 9.82
CA ALA A 3 22.05 26.14 8.76
C ALA A 3 21.83 24.64 9.03
N LEU A 4 21.31 23.93 8.02
CA LEU A 4 21.21 22.48 8.02
C LEU A 4 22.62 21.87 7.94
N VAL A 5 23.10 21.28 9.03
CA VAL A 5 24.39 20.57 9.04
C VAL A 5 24.17 19.14 8.53
N GLN A 6 24.45 18.89 7.25
CA GLN A 6 24.60 17.53 6.73
C GLN A 6 25.95 16.96 7.18
N ARG A 7 25.94 16.01 8.13
CA ARG A 7 27.11 15.19 8.44
C ARG A 7 27.14 13.97 7.51
N ARG A 8 28.32 13.61 7.02
CA ARG A 8 28.51 12.34 6.30
C ARG A 8 28.14 11.15 7.23
N PRO A 9 27.42 10.14 6.73
CA PRO A 9 27.11 8.93 7.50
C PRO A 9 28.40 8.28 8.01
N ARG A 10 28.39 7.82 9.27
CA ARG A 10 29.53 7.12 9.91
C ARG A 10 29.49 5.60 9.71
N HIS A 11 28.44 5.09 9.07
CA HIS A 11 28.33 3.69 8.71
C HIS A 11 28.64 3.60 7.23
N GLY A 12 29.70 2.85 6.88
CA GLY A 12 30.02 2.58 5.48
C GLY A 12 28.88 1.80 4.83
N ASP A 13 28.77 1.91 3.50
CA ASP A 13 27.90 1.07 2.68
C ASP A 13 28.40 -0.39 2.81
N ALA A 14 28.01 -1.05 3.89
CA ALA A 14 28.07 -2.49 3.94
C ALA A 14 27.11 -2.94 2.84
N SER A 15 27.65 -3.62 1.83
CA SER A 15 26.88 -4.38 0.86
C SER A 15 25.84 -5.18 1.65
N LEU A 16 24.59 -4.72 1.64
CA LEU A 16 23.48 -5.39 2.29
C LEU A 16 23.38 -6.72 1.57
N HIS A 17 23.90 -7.79 2.18
CA HIS A 17 23.89 -9.11 1.61
C HIS A 17 22.43 -9.49 1.33
N LEU A 18 22.06 -9.39 0.04
CA LEU A 18 20.75 -9.66 -0.54
C LEU A 18 20.45 -11.15 -0.67
N ASP A 19 21.43 -12.01 -0.37
CA ASP A 19 21.25 -13.44 -0.36
C ASP A 19 20.45 -13.83 0.88
N VAL A 20 19.12 -13.83 0.74
CA VAL A 20 18.21 -14.52 1.65
C VAL A 20 18.16 -15.98 1.17
N PRO A 21 18.83 -16.93 1.83
CA PRO A 21 18.49 -18.33 1.59
C PRO A 21 17.04 -18.51 2.00
N LEU A 22 16.25 -19.19 1.17
CA LEU A 22 14.92 -19.68 1.51
C LEU A 22 15.02 -20.77 2.59
N GLY A 23 15.49 -20.41 3.78
CA GLY A 23 15.42 -21.24 4.96
C GLY A 23 14.06 -20.99 5.59
N ARG A 24 13.31 -22.08 5.85
CA ARG A 24 12.16 -22.03 6.76
C ARG A 24 12.57 -21.24 7.99
N GLY A 25 11.89 -20.13 8.29
CA GLY A 25 11.92 -19.56 9.62
C GLY A 25 11.60 -20.66 10.64
N ALA A 26 12.15 -20.53 11.85
CA ALA A 26 12.00 -21.50 12.92
C ALA A 26 10.57 -22.10 12.93
N ALA A 27 10.49 -23.43 12.81
CA ALA A 27 9.24 -24.17 12.69
C ALA A 27 8.21 -23.68 13.71
N GLY A 28 7.16 -23.00 13.27
CA GLY A 28 6.16 -22.49 14.21
C GLY A 28 4.92 -21.86 13.58
N VAL A 29 5.08 -20.92 12.65
CA VAL A 29 3.93 -20.22 12.04
C VAL A 29 4.21 -19.93 10.57
N THR A 30 3.74 -20.82 9.69
CA THR A 30 3.60 -20.48 8.27
C THR A 30 2.22 -19.86 8.10
N GLY A 31 2.15 -18.61 7.62
CA GLY A 31 0.91 -18.16 6.97
C GLY A 31 0.64 -19.11 5.81
N ARG A 32 -0.59 -19.61 5.68
CA ARG A 32 -1.02 -20.37 4.51
C ARG A 32 -2.40 -19.90 4.13
N ARG A 33 -2.66 -19.84 2.83
CA ARG A 33 -4.00 -19.53 2.34
C ARG A 33 -4.95 -20.61 2.81
N LEU A 34 -6.08 -20.20 3.39
CA LEU A 34 -7.14 -21.12 3.75
C LEU A 34 -7.79 -21.68 2.48
N PRO A 35 -8.25 -22.95 2.48
CA PRO A 35 -8.95 -23.54 1.33
C PRO A 35 -10.18 -22.72 0.91
N GLU A 36 -10.88 -22.17 1.90
CA GLU A 36 -12.10 -21.36 1.75
C GLU A 36 -11.96 -20.02 2.51
N GLY A 37 -12.86 -19.06 2.27
CA GLY A 37 -12.82 -17.72 2.87
C GLY A 37 -12.10 -16.69 2.00
N GLY A 38 -11.67 -15.56 2.55
CA GLY A 38 -11.06 -14.46 1.77
C GLY A 38 -12.06 -13.85 0.80
N THR A 39 -13.06 -13.14 1.31
CA THR A 39 -14.15 -12.54 0.51
C THR A 39 -13.66 -11.51 -0.51
N TRP A 40 -12.43 -11.02 -0.35
CA TRP A 40 -11.86 -9.97 -1.19
C TRP A 40 -10.95 -10.48 -2.31
N ILE A 41 -10.65 -11.78 -2.34
CA ILE A 41 -9.86 -12.39 -3.42
C ILE A 41 -10.76 -13.12 -4.44
N ASP A 42 -10.41 -13.03 -5.72
CA ASP A 42 -11.01 -13.83 -6.78
C ASP A 42 -10.08 -14.98 -7.17
N ARG A 43 -10.37 -16.18 -6.64
CA ARG A 43 -9.60 -17.41 -6.91
C ARG A 43 -9.67 -17.89 -8.36
N SER A 44 -10.62 -17.38 -9.16
CA SER A 44 -10.73 -17.72 -10.57
C SER A 44 -9.76 -16.92 -11.45
N ARG A 45 -9.15 -15.86 -10.90
CA ARG A 45 -8.26 -14.94 -11.61
C ARG A 45 -6.85 -14.97 -10.99
N PRO A 46 -6.01 -15.96 -11.37
CA PRO A 46 -4.63 -16.03 -10.91
C PRO A 46 -3.81 -14.87 -11.47
N ILE A 47 -2.86 -14.38 -10.67
CA ILE A 47 -1.95 -13.28 -11.01
C ILE A 47 -0.50 -13.76 -10.85
N GLY A 48 0.33 -13.56 -11.87
CA GLY A 48 1.75 -13.92 -11.85
C GLY A 48 2.62 -12.77 -11.32
N PHE A 49 3.56 -13.10 -10.43
CA PHE A 49 4.54 -12.13 -9.90
C PHE A 49 5.84 -12.81 -9.51
N ALA A 50 6.92 -12.04 -9.38
CA ALA A 50 8.21 -12.53 -8.94
C ALA A 50 8.66 -11.87 -7.63
N PHE A 51 9.14 -12.67 -6.69
CA PHE A 51 9.77 -12.20 -5.44
C PHE A 51 11.15 -12.81 -5.27
N ASP A 52 12.17 -11.96 -5.06
CA ASP A 52 13.58 -12.37 -4.94
C ASP A 52 14.01 -13.32 -6.07
N GLY A 53 13.58 -13.02 -7.31
CA GLY A 53 13.89 -13.80 -8.52
C GLY A 53 13.10 -15.11 -8.68
N ARG A 54 12.11 -15.39 -7.83
CA ARG A 54 11.25 -16.58 -7.92
C ARG A 54 9.89 -16.21 -8.44
N GLU A 55 9.45 -16.89 -9.49
CA GLU A 55 8.06 -16.82 -9.98
C GLU A 55 7.11 -17.44 -8.97
N LEU A 56 6.03 -16.72 -8.67
CA LEU A 56 5.00 -17.06 -7.71
C LEU A 56 3.62 -16.73 -8.31
N THR A 57 2.58 -17.26 -7.68
CA THR A 57 1.20 -17.00 -8.09
C THR A 57 0.37 -16.55 -6.90
N GLY A 58 -0.39 -15.48 -7.10
CA GLY A 58 -1.46 -15.06 -6.20
C GLY A 58 -2.78 -14.98 -6.97
N PHE A 59 -3.74 -14.26 -6.42
CA PHE A 59 -5.05 -14.04 -7.01
C PHE A 59 -5.40 -12.56 -7.04
N GLU A 60 -6.28 -12.15 -7.94
CA GLU A 60 -6.79 -10.79 -7.92
C GLU A 60 -7.42 -10.47 -6.56
N GLY A 61 -7.11 -9.28 -6.03
CA GLY A 61 -7.53 -8.83 -4.71
C GLY A 61 -6.58 -9.24 -3.57
N ASP A 62 -5.53 -10.02 -3.85
CA ASP A 62 -4.43 -10.16 -2.90
C ASP A 62 -3.66 -8.83 -2.76
N THR A 63 -3.12 -8.62 -1.56
CA THR A 63 -1.94 -7.76 -1.39
C THR A 63 -0.68 -8.59 -1.65
N LEU A 64 0.45 -7.94 -1.90
CA LEU A 64 1.73 -8.65 -1.96
C LEU A 64 1.98 -9.45 -0.68
N SER A 65 1.67 -8.90 0.49
CA SER A 65 1.83 -9.62 1.76
C SER A 65 0.99 -10.89 1.84
N SER A 66 -0.30 -10.85 1.45
CA SER A 66 -1.16 -12.04 1.48
C SER A 66 -0.69 -13.08 0.47
N ALA A 67 -0.21 -12.65 -0.70
CA ALA A 67 0.35 -13.54 -1.72
C ALA A 67 1.66 -14.20 -1.28
N LEU A 68 2.58 -13.47 -0.65
CA LEU A 68 3.83 -14.00 -0.11
C LEU A 68 3.55 -15.05 0.97
N LEU A 69 2.69 -14.74 1.93
CA LEU A 69 2.29 -15.69 2.97
C LEU A 69 1.61 -16.92 2.36
N ALA A 70 0.72 -16.75 1.37
CA ALA A 70 0.10 -17.88 0.68
C ALA A 70 1.11 -18.81 -0.02
N ASN A 71 2.23 -18.27 -0.48
CA ASN A 71 3.34 -19.02 -1.08
C ASN A 71 4.36 -19.54 -0.05
N GLY A 72 4.05 -19.43 1.25
CA GLY A 72 4.89 -19.93 2.34
C GLY A 72 6.14 -19.09 2.59
N ILE A 73 6.15 -17.83 2.18
CA ILE A 73 7.24 -16.88 2.43
C ILE A 73 6.95 -16.16 3.75
N ASP A 74 7.64 -16.61 4.80
CA ASP A 74 7.55 -16.10 6.17
C ASP A 74 8.65 -15.08 6.51
N VAL A 75 9.74 -15.06 5.73
CA VAL A 75 10.84 -14.11 5.84
C VAL A 75 10.93 -13.30 4.56
N VAL A 76 10.72 -11.98 4.67
CA VAL A 76 10.80 -11.02 3.57
C VAL A 76 12.20 -10.42 3.47
N CYS A 77 12.86 -10.12 4.59
CA CYS A 77 14.20 -9.55 4.58
C CYS A 77 14.96 -9.86 5.89
N ARG A 78 16.16 -9.30 6.05
CA ARG A 78 16.92 -9.34 7.32
C ARG A 78 17.15 -7.93 7.83
N SER A 79 17.01 -7.71 9.14
CA SER A 79 17.17 -6.37 9.72
C SER A 79 18.57 -5.80 9.47
N PRO A 80 18.70 -4.49 9.20
CA PRO A 80 19.95 -3.91 8.74
C PRO A 80 21.03 -3.88 9.83
N ILE A 81 20.62 -3.81 11.11
CA ILE A 81 21.56 -3.71 12.24
C ILE A 81 21.99 -5.09 12.76
N LEU A 82 21.03 -6.01 12.92
CA LEU A 82 21.24 -7.27 13.66
C LEU A 82 21.19 -8.51 12.76
N GLY A 83 20.92 -8.36 11.46
CA GLY A 83 20.80 -9.47 10.53
C GLY A 83 19.65 -10.44 10.86
N ARG A 84 18.69 -10.02 11.70
CA ARG A 84 17.59 -10.88 12.16
C ARG A 84 16.58 -11.09 11.04
N PRO A 85 16.10 -12.33 10.80
CA PRO A 85 14.98 -12.55 9.87
C PRO A 85 13.79 -11.65 10.22
N ARG A 86 13.18 -11.05 9.20
CA ARG A 86 12.01 -10.18 9.30
C ARG A 86 10.94 -10.69 8.34
N GLY A 87 9.77 -10.98 8.89
CA GLY A 87 8.57 -11.35 8.16
C GLY A 87 7.53 -10.23 8.15
N ILE A 88 6.40 -10.52 7.55
CA ILE A 88 5.17 -9.70 7.65
C ILE A 88 4.63 -9.82 9.07
N VAL A 89 4.25 -8.70 9.69
CA VAL A 89 3.75 -8.67 11.07
C VAL A 89 2.39 -7.99 11.22
N SER A 90 1.89 -7.33 10.17
CA SER A 90 0.58 -6.67 10.19
C SER A 90 -0.19 -6.86 8.87
N ALA A 91 -1.26 -6.10 8.66
CA ALA A 91 -2.14 -6.24 7.49
C ALA A 91 -2.49 -4.91 6.79
N GLY A 92 -1.83 -3.80 7.16
CA GLY A 92 -2.05 -2.48 6.57
C GLY A 92 -0.84 -1.55 6.72
N VAL A 93 -1.11 -0.24 6.84
CA VAL A 93 -0.10 0.83 6.91
C VAL A 93 0.82 0.74 8.12
N GLU A 94 0.42 0.01 9.16
CA GLU A 94 1.16 -0.19 10.40
C GLU A 94 2.29 -1.23 10.28
N GLU A 95 2.51 -1.78 9.09
CA GLU A 95 3.57 -2.76 8.81
C GLU A 95 4.96 -2.16 9.08
N SER A 96 5.77 -2.91 9.82
CA SER A 96 7.04 -2.41 10.39
C SER A 96 8.26 -3.22 9.98
N SER A 97 8.07 -4.35 9.30
CA SER A 97 9.10 -5.33 8.99
C SER A 97 9.10 -5.76 7.53
N GLY A 98 7.94 -6.08 6.96
CA GLY A 98 7.79 -6.61 5.59
C GLY A 98 7.87 -5.57 4.48
N PHE A 99 9.03 -4.92 4.33
CA PHE A 99 9.28 -3.96 3.24
C PHE A 99 9.89 -4.61 2.01
N VAL A 100 9.53 -4.08 0.84
CA VAL A 100 10.03 -4.52 -0.46
C VAL A 100 10.38 -3.33 -1.35
N GLU A 101 11.22 -3.56 -2.35
CA GLU A 101 11.31 -2.72 -3.53
C GLU A 101 10.44 -3.32 -4.62
N ILE A 102 9.75 -2.47 -5.37
CA ILE A 102 9.10 -2.83 -6.63
C ILE A 102 10.03 -2.40 -7.76
N SER A 103 10.36 -3.33 -8.64
CA SER A 103 11.18 -3.10 -9.84
C SER A 103 10.32 -2.94 -11.09
N LEU A 104 9.20 -3.66 -11.16
CA LEU A 104 8.22 -3.64 -12.25
C LEU A 104 6.80 -3.86 -11.70
N PRO A 105 5.75 -3.36 -12.38
CA PRO A 105 5.80 -2.59 -13.62
C PRO A 105 6.11 -1.10 -13.41
N TRP A 106 6.09 -0.62 -12.18
CA TRP A 106 6.66 0.66 -11.77
C TRP A 106 7.75 0.42 -10.72
N PHE A 107 8.56 1.44 -10.49
CA PHE A 107 9.59 1.42 -9.47
C PHE A 107 9.14 2.10 -8.20
N ASP A 108 9.31 1.42 -7.07
CA ASP A 108 9.18 1.96 -5.72
C ASP A 108 10.36 1.45 -4.89
N PRO A 109 11.26 2.32 -4.41
CA PRO A 109 12.49 1.89 -3.74
C PRO A 109 12.23 1.20 -2.39
N ILE A 110 11.11 1.53 -1.74
CA ILE A 110 10.73 0.94 -0.47
C ILE A 110 9.26 1.18 -0.14
N VAL A 111 8.50 0.09 -0.11
CA VAL A 111 7.08 0.09 0.25
C VAL A 111 6.74 -1.12 1.11
N ALA A 112 5.77 -0.97 2.01
CA ALA A 112 5.28 -2.08 2.82
C ALA A 112 4.51 -3.07 1.93
N ALA A 113 4.83 -4.37 2.01
CA ALA A 113 4.16 -5.39 1.20
C ALA A 113 2.65 -5.50 1.47
N THR A 114 2.20 -5.06 2.65
CA THR A 114 0.78 -4.96 3.02
C THR A 114 0.00 -3.89 2.26
N MET A 115 0.72 -2.91 1.68
CA MET A 115 0.15 -1.74 1.01
C MET A 115 0.28 -1.81 -0.52
N VAL A 116 0.80 -2.92 -1.04
CA VAL A 116 0.95 -3.16 -2.48
C VAL A 116 -0.13 -4.12 -2.93
N ASP A 117 -1.03 -3.66 -3.79
CA ASP A 117 -1.98 -4.52 -4.48
C ASP A 117 -1.23 -5.45 -5.44
N LEU A 118 -1.59 -6.73 -5.43
CA LEU A 118 -1.00 -7.69 -6.35
C LEU A 118 -1.51 -7.41 -7.77
N VAL A 119 -0.59 -7.10 -8.68
CA VAL A 119 -0.85 -6.90 -10.11
C VAL A 119 0.02 -7.85 -10.93
N ASP A 120 -0.41 -8.13 -12.15
CA ASP A 120 0.32 -9.01 -13.05
C ASP A 120 1.67 -8.41 -13.45
N GLY A 121 2.70 -9.25 -13.51
CA GLY A 121 4.06 -8.83 -13.86
C GLY A 121 4.79 -8.03 -12.78
N LEU A 122 4.28 -8.03 -11.55
CA LEU A 122 4.94 -7.41 -10.41
C LEU A 122 6.27 -8.14 -10.13
N VAL A 123 7.38 -7.39 -10.12
CA VAL A 123 8.72 -7.92 -9.77
C VAL A 123 9.20 -7.17 -8.54
N VAL A 124 9.43 -7.89 -7.44
CA VAL A 124 9.75 -7.32 -6.14
C VAL A 124 10.95 -7.99 -5.49
N THR A 125 11.62 -7.26 -4.61
CA THR A 125 12.76 -7.75 -3.82
C THR A 125 12.65 -7.29 -2.38
N GLY A 126 12.96 -8.17 -1.43
CA GLY A 126 12.94 -7.84 0.00
C GLY A 126 13.89 -6.68 0.36
N ARG A 127 13.43 -5.72 1.17
CA ARG A 127 14.25 -4.57 1.61
C ARG A 127 14.34 -4.46 3.13
N PRO A 128 15.53 -4.22 3.70
CA PRO A 128 15.73 -4.15 5.15
C PRO A 128 15.42 -2.76 5.73
N GLY A 129 14.33 -2.12 5.29
CA GLY A 129 13.98 -0.77 5.72
C GLY A 129 14.79 0.35 5.05
N VAL A 130 15.64 0.03 4.06
CA VAL A 130 16.44 1.00 3.30
C VAL A 130 16.18 0.81 1.82
N GLY A 131 15.63 1.85 1.18
CA GLY A 131 15.43 1.90 -0.28
C GLY A 131 16.66 2.48 -1.00
N VAL A 132 16.89 2.03 -2.23
CA VAL A 132 18.00 2.49 -3.07
C VAL A 132 17.42 3.03 -4.37
N LEU A 133 17.74 4.28 -4.70
CA LEU A 133 17.33 4.85 -5.99
C LEU A 133 18.34 4.44 -7.07
N PRO A 134 17.90 3.94 -8.24
CA PRO A 134 18.78 3.68 -9.36
C PRO A 134 19.33 4.98 -9.95
N ALA A 135 20.50 4.89 -10.59
CA ALA A 135 21.11 6.03 -11.29
C ALA A 135 20.32 6.40 -12.56
N ASP A 136 19.87 5.38 -13.28
CA ASP A 136 19.01 5.55 -14.45
C ASP A 136 17.56 5.80 -14.03
N ARG A 137 16.82 6.53 -14.87
CA ARG A 137 15.41 6.82 -14.63
C ARG A 137 14.61 5.50 -14.67
N PRO A 138 14.02 5.07 -13.55
CA PRO A 138 13.26 3.83 -13.54
C PRO A 138 11.85 4.04 -14.11
N PRO A 139 11.12 2.94 -14.42
CA PRO A 139 9.71 3.06 -14.80
C PRO A 139 8.91 3.69 -13.65
N THR A 140 8.01 4.61 -13.97
CA THR A 140 7.17 5.28 -12.97
C THR A 140 5.71 5.09 -13.30
N LYS A 141 4.89 4.91 -12.27
CA LYS A 141 3.45 4.91 -12.41
C LYS A 141 2.97 6.33 -12.78
N PRO A 142 2.21 6.52 -13.86
CA PRO A 142 1.65 7.82 -14.21
C PRO A 142 0.75 8.33 -13.08
N SER A 143 0.77 9.65 -12.84
CA SER A 143 -0.14 10.31 -11.92
C SER A 143 -0.92 11.43 -12.62
N MET A 144 -2.14 11.67 -12.17
CA MET A 144 -2.93 12.83 -12.58
C MET A 144 -3.44 13.62 -11.38
N HIS A 145 -3.72 14.90 -11.59
CA HIS A 145 -4.32 15.75 -10.58
C HIS A 145 -5.81 15.98 -10.90
N ARG A 146 -6.66 15.90 -9.89
CA ARG A 146 -8.09 16.23 -9.98
C ARG A 146 -8.49 17.18 -8.87
N HIS A 147 -9.55 17.93 -9.10
CA HIS A 147 -10.08 18.88 -8.13
C HIS A 147 -11.55 18.55 -7.86
N ALA A 148 -11.96 18.59 -6.61
CA ALA A 148 -13.35 18.38 -6.20
C ALA A 148 -13.75 19.42 -5.14
N HIS A 149 -14.98 19.90 -5.23
CA HIS A 149 -15.61 20.69 -4.18
C HIS A 149 -16.80 19.88 -3.68
N VAL A 150 -16.86 19.68 -2.37
CA VAL A 150 -17.90 18.93 -1.68
C VAL A 150 -18.33 19.68 -0.44
N GLU A 151 -19.56 19.46 -0.01
CA GLU A 151 -20.06 20.01 1.24
C GLU A 151 -19.51 19.17 2.41
N VAL A 152 -19.50 17.85 2.27
CA VAL A 152 -19.04 16.92 3.32
C VAL A 152 -17.94 15.99 2.78
N LEU A 153 -16.83 15.92 3.51
CA LEU A 153 -15.75 14.96 3.28
C LEU A 153 -15.69 13.97 4.46
N VAL A 154 -15.93 12.69 4.19
CA VAL A 154 -15.81 11.61 5.17
C VAL A 154 -14.53 10.83 4.88
N ILE A 155 -13.66 10.70 5.87
CA ILE A 155 -12.37 9.99 5.75
C ILE A 155 -12.43 8.72 6.61
N GLY A 156 -12.39 7.58 5.93
CA GLY A 156 -12.43 6.25 6.54
C GLY A 156 -13.85 5.74 6.76
N SER A 157 -14.00 4.41 6.70
CA SER A 157 -15.25 3.68 6.89
C SER A 157 -15.29 2.87 8.20
N GLY A 158 -14.64 3.38 9.25
CA GLY A 158 -14.75 2.81 10.59
C GLY A 158 -16.12 3.08 11.22
N ASP A 159 -16.36 2.60 12.45
CA ASP A 159 -17.66 2.74 13.10
C ASP A 159 -18.19 4.19 13.08
N GLY A 160 -19.44 4.36 12.65
CA GLY A 160 -20.12 5.66 12.62
C GLY A 160 -19.99 6.46 11.32
N TRP A 161 -19.28 5.97 10.30
CA TRP A 161 -19.18 6.68 9.02
C TRP A 161 -20.53 6.78 8.28
N LEU A 162 -21.32 5.69 8.28
CA LEU A 162 -22.52 5.59 7.46
C LEU A 162 -23.63 6.57 7.88
N PRO A 163 -23.97 6.72 9.18
CA PRO A 163 -24.94 7.74 9.59
C PRO A 163 -24.55 9.16 9.19
N ALA A 164 -23.26 9.52 9.24
CA ALA A 164 -22.79 10.83 8.81
C ALA A 164 -22.97 11.06 7.30
N VAL A 165 -22.76 10.02 6.49
CA VAL A 165 -23.02 10.07 5.04
C VAL A 165 -24.51 10.16 4.74
N GLU A 166 -25.34 9.37 5.41
CA GLU A 166 -26.79 9.34 5.22
C GLU A 166 -27.43 10.68 5.61
N GLU A 167 -27.01 11.28 6.72
CA GLU A 167 -27.49 12.60 7.16
C GLU A 167 -27.14 13.70 6.16
N ALA A 168 -25.88 13.77 5.72
CA ALA A 168 -25.45 14.75 4.72
C ALA A 168 -26.18 14.55 3.38
N ALA A 169 -26.29 13.31 2.91
CA ALA A 169 -27.00 13.00 1.68
C ALA A 169 -28.49 13.38 1.77
N ALA A 170 -29.14 13.21 2.93
CA ALA A 170 -30.53 13.62 3.14
C ALA A 170 -30.73 15.14 3.08
N HIS A 171 -29.71 15.94 3.36
CA HIS A 171 -29.72 17.39 3.15
C HIS A 171 -29.47 17.79 1.68
N GLY A 172 -29.12 16.84 0.82
CA GLY A 172 -28.76 17.10 -0.59
C GLY A 172 -27.31 17.55 -0.78
N ASP A 173 -26.45 17.36 0.22
CA ASP A 173 -25.03 17.71 0.16
C ASP A 173 -24.26 16.79 -0.79
N ARG A 174 -23.24 17.33 -1.47
CA ARG A 174 -22.27 16.46 -2.15
C ARG A 174 -21.35 15.90 -1.09
N VAL A 175 -21.35 14.59 -0.99
CA VAL A 175 -20.53 13.85 -0.02
C VAL A 175 -19.43 13.12 -0.77
N LEU A 176 -18.18 13.33 -0.35
CA LEU A 176 -17.06 12.51 -0.78
C LEU A 176 -16.63 11.60 0.38
N VAL A 177 -16.69 10.30 0.17
CA VAL A 177 -16.15 9.30 1.09
C VAL A 177 -14.81 8.82 0.57
N VAL A 178 -13.79 8.85 1.41
CA VAL A 178 -12.43 8.41 1.10
C VAL A 178 -12.10 7.19 1.95
N GLU A 179 -11.88 6.05 1.31
CA GLU A 179 -11.56 4.78 1.96
C GLU A 179 -10.29 4.16 1.37
N ARG A 180 -9.40 3.72 2.26
CA ARG A 180 -8.12 3.10 1.90
C ARG A 180 -8.31 1.72 1.32
N GLU A 181 -9.26 0.96 1.85
CA GLU A 181 -9.55 -0.39 1.41
C GLU A 181 -10.14 -0.41 -0.02
N PRO A 182 -9.93 -1.51 -0.77
CA PRO A 182 -10.31 -1.59 -2.19
C PRO A 182 -11.81 -1.69 -2.43
N ARG A 183 -12.61 -1.90 -1.37
CA ARG A 183 -14.05 -2.11 -1.46
C ARG A 183 -14.75 -1.46 -0.29
N LEU A 184 -15.72 -0.61 -0.61
CA LEU A 184 -16.66 -0.05 0.34
C LEU A 184 -18.03 0.05 -0.32
N ALA A 185 -19.06 -0.46 0.36
CA ALA A 185 -20.43 -0.34 -0.11
C ALA A 185 -21.03 0.96 0.45
N ALA A 186 -20.99 2.03 -0.34
CA ALA A 186 -21.80 3.23 -0.13
C ALA A 186 -22.37 3.68 -1.48
N SER A 187 -23.66 4.02 -1.49
CA SER A 187 -24.34 4.51 -2.68
C SER A 187 -25.50 5.41 -2.27
N GLY A 188 -25.73 6.48 -3.03
CA GLY A 188 -26.81 7.42 -2.80
C GLY A 188 -26.69 8.59 -3.77
N GLU A 189 -27.76 9.33 -3.97
CA GLU A 189 -27.69 10.58 -4.71
C GLU A 189 -26.76 11.56 -3.97
N GLY A 190 -25.87 12.22 -4.70
CA GLY A 190 -24.88 13.14 -4.11
C GLY A 190 -23.67 12.47 -3.43
N VAL A 191 -23.64 11.14 -3.28
CA VAL A 191 -22.54 10.42 -2.62
C VAL A 191 -21.55 9.87 -3.65
N THR A 192 -20.29 10.29 -3.53
CA THR A 192 -19.15 9.73 -4.29
C THR A 192 -18.22 9.00 -3.34
N VAL A 193 -17.80 7.77 -3.70
CA VAL A 193 -16.87 6.97 -2.92
C VAL A 193 -15.57 6.79 -3.70
N LEU A 194 -14.44 7.13 -3.07
CA LEU A 194 -13.10 6.79 -3.53
C LEU A 194 -12.57 5.66 -2.66
N THR A 195 -12.40 4.48 -3.25
CA THR A 195 -11.71 3.34 -2.62
C THR A 195 -10.24 3.35 -3.04
N ASN A 196 -9.38 2.53 -2.41
CA ASN A 196 -7.94 2.59 -2.62
C ASN A 196 -7.35 4.00 -2.43
N ALA A 197 -8.02 4.81 -1.62
CA ALA A 197 -7.78 6.24 -1.50
C ALA A 197 -7.36 6.60 -0.08
N THR A 198 -6.34 7.45 0.05
CA THR A 198 -5.80 7.85 1.34
C THR A 198 -5.73 9.36 1.41
N ALA A 199 -6.43 9.94 2.39
CA ALA A 199 -6.25 11.35 2.72
C ALA A 199 -4.86 11.54 3.34
N LEU A 200 -3.97 12.23 2.63
CA LEU A 200 -2.60 12.49 3.04
C LEU A 200 -2.52 13.57 4.12
N GLY A 201 -3.49 14.48 4.12
CA GLY A 201 -3.58 15.56 5.10
C GLY A 201 -4.85 16.38 4.94
N LEU A 202 -5.31 16.93 6.06
CA LEU A 202 -6.31 17.99 6.13
C LEU A 202 -5.57 19.29 6.49
N TYR A 203 -5.82 20.32 5.71
CA TYR A 203 -5.19 21.62 5.81
C TYR A 203 -6.24 22.70 6.09
N ASP A 204 -5.75 23.93 6.24
CA ASP A 204 -6.59 25.08 6.52
C ASP A 204 -7.73 25.24 5.50
N ASP A 205 -8.81 25.82 6.00
CA ASP A 205 -10.01 26.14 5.25
C ASP A 205 -10.70 24.94 4.58
N GLY A 206 -10.61 23.74 5.17
CA GLY A 206 -11.30 22.55 4.65
C GLY A 206 -10.67 21.98 3.38
N TYR A 207 -9.40 22.27 3.13
CA TYR A 207 -8.67 21.70 2.00
C TYR A 207 -8.00 20.38 2.38
N ALA A 208 -8.20 19.34 1.57
CA ALA A 208 -7.59 18.02 1.77
C ALA A 208 -6.90 17.54 0.50
N VAL A 209 -5.81 16.79 0.66
CA VAL A 209 -5.14 16.08 -0.44
C VAL A 209 -5.39 14.58 -0.27
N VAL A 210 -5.91 13.95 -1.31
CA VAL A 210 -6.25 12.51 -1.30
C VAL A 210 -5.49 11.81 -2.44
N HIS A 211 -4.75 10.75 -2.11
CA HIS A 211 -4.09 9.89 -3.08
C HIS A 211 -4.93 8.65 -3.33
N GLU A 212 -5.52 8.56 -4.51
CA GLU A 212 -6.24 7.38 -5.00
C GLU A 212 -5.27 6.53 -5.84
N ARG A 213 -5.06 5.29 -5.40
CA ARG A 213 -4.25 4.30 -6.09
C ARG A 213 -5.10 3.59 -7.14
N GLY A 214 -4.61 3.50 -8.36
CA GLY A 214 -5.25 2.69 -9.42
C GLY A 214 -4.24 1.75 -10.07
N PRO A 215 -4.65 0.66 -10.74
CA PRO A 215 -3.70 -0.32 -11.30
C PRO A 215 -2.76 0.28 -12.36
N GLU A 216 -3.27 1.17 -13.22
CA GLU A 216 -2.50 1.75 -14.34
C GLU A 216 -1.97 3.16 -14.05
N ARG A 217 -2.60 3.87 -13.11
CA ARG A 217 -2.29 5.26 -12.78
C ARG A 217 -2.81 5.61 -11.39
N ASP A 218 -2.17 6.59 -10.79
CA ASP A 218 -2.64 7.19 -9.55
C ASP A 218 -3.32 8.54 -9.80
N THR A 219 -4.24 8.91 -8.92
CA THR A 219 -4.90 10.21 -8.94
C THR A 219 -4.64 10.94 -7.63
N LEU A 220 -4.10 12.15 -7.72
CA LEU A 220 -4.01 13.09 -6.60
C LEU A 220 -5.20 14.05 -6.66
N TRP A 221 -6.11 13.91 -5.71
CA TRP A 221 -7.27 14.76 -5.57
C TRP A 221 -6.98 15.94 -4.63
N HIS A 222 -7.34 17.12 -5.11
CA HIS A 222 -7.38 18.37 -4.38
C HIS A 222 -8.84 18.61 -4.00
N VAL A 223 -9.20 18.29 -2.76
CA VAL A 223 -10.58 18.35 -2.28
C VAL A 223 -10.77 19.59 -1.43
N ARG A 224 -11.83 20.35 -1.71
CA ARG A 224 -12.29 21.44 -0.86
C ARG A 224 -13.63 21.04 -0.25
N ALA A 225 -13.64 20.81 1.06
CA ALA A 225 -14.84 20.52 1.82
C ALA A 225 -15.52 21.81 2.34
N GLY A 226 -16.82 21.72 2.62
CA GLY A 226 -17.54 22.73 3.39
C GLY A 226 -16.95 22.89 4.79
N ARG A 227 -17.23 24.03 5.42
CA ARG A 227 -16.91 24.29 6.82
C ARG A 227 -18.07 23.90 7.71
#